data_AF-A0A0S3IV94-F1
#
_entry.id   AF-A0A0S3IV94-F1
#
_cell.length_a   1.000
_cell.length_b   1.000
_cell.length_c   1.000
_cell.angle_alpha   90.00
_cell.angle_beta   90.00
_cell.angle_gamma   90.00
#
_symmetry.space_group_name_H-M   'P 1'
#
loop_
_entity.id
_entity.type
_entity.pdbx_description
1 polymer ?
#
loop_
_entity_poly.entity_id
_entity_poly.type
_entity_poly.pdbx_seq_one_letter_code
_entity_poly.pdbx_strand_id
1 'polypeptide(L)'
;MAVGSAVNTQMYVQPAVSSATSVQSAALSSQMTRAAVNNQVFMEPAAMDMAGYEVQTPVQTQVNSGVAAMLLAPVAAAAAFFAYKKGQADQQAAAYNVAADPVGVQTYGTELIFAMDATTGNKYPGKSSAKAAISGFGRIGRNVLRCWHGRSPKPFDIVAINVGSMSPEQAAHLLKYDSVLGTFDADVQFGADYISVDGKQLKLVNTRDPAQAPWKELGVEIIIEGTGAFNSLDGSSKHITAGAKKVVITAPGKNCPTYVCGVNEEKYDPANEHVVSNASCTTNGMAGVCKVLDENFGVAYGTMTTTHSYTGDQMILDGRHSDLRRARAGAVNIVPTSTGAAKAVALVLPSLKGKLNGIALRVPTPNVSIVDLVVKTDKKTTKDEVNAALKKAADGPLKGILGYTELPLVSSDFKGTDVSATVDGQLSMVMGEDMVKVVMWYDNEWGYSQRVVDLTAVVAGKL
;
A
#
# COMPACT_ATOMS: atom_id res chain seq x y z
N MET A 1 34.02 -28.99 -47.50
CA MET A 1 32.82 -29.80 -47.82
C MET A 1 31.92 -29.77 -46.60
N ALA A 2 30.73 -29.19 -46.78
CA ALA A 2 29.71 -29.05 -45.76
C ALA A 2 28.89 -30.34 -45.64
N VAL A 3 28.53 -30.73 -44.43
CA VAL A 3 27.32 -31.50 -44.16
C VAL A 3 26.72 -30.96 -42.86
N GLY A 4 25.62 -30.22 -42.99
CA GLY A 4 24.82 -29.74 -41.87
C GLY A 4 23.71 -30.73 -41.54
N SER A 5 23.29 -30.74 -40.28
CA SER A 5 22.01 -31.31 -39.87
C SER A 5 21.23 -30.26 -39.08
N ALA A 6 20.22 -29.71 -39.76
CA ALA A 6 19.21 -28.85 -39.15
C ALA A 6 18.20 -29.72 -38.40
N VAL A 7 17.95 -29.39 -37.13
CA VAL A 7 16.90 -30.00 -36.32
C VAL A 7 15.61 -29.21 -36.54
N ASN A 8 14.63 -29.88 -37.15
CA ASN A 8 13.33 -29.35 -37.50
C ASN A 8 12.41 -29.40 -36.26
N THR A 9 11.93 -28.26 -35.79
CA THR A 9 11.01 -28.16 -34.65
C THR A 9 9.58 -28.17 -35.20
N GLN A 10 8.91 -29.32 -35.24
CA GLN A 10 7.49 -29.40 -35.54
C GLN A 10 6.67 -29.17 -34.27
N MET A 11 5.90 -28.08 -34.26
CA MET A 11 4.83 -27.83 -33.29
C MET A 11 3.68 -28.82 -33.52
N TYR A 12 3.41 -29.67 -32.53
CA TYR A 12 2.18 -30.46 -32.47
C TYR A 12 1.04 -29.59 -31.92
N VAL A 13 0.05 -29.29 -32.77
CA VAL A 13 -1.22 -28.67 -32.40
C VAL A 13 -2.19 -29.81 -32.02
N GLN A 14 -2.70 -29.82 -30.78
CA GLN A 14 -3.75 -30.74 -30.36
C GLN A 14 -5.13 -30.30 -30.92
N PRO A 15 -5.97 -31.23 -31.41
CA PRO A 15 -7.33 -30.89 -31.82
C PRO A 15 -8.27 -30.75 -30.61
N ALA A 16 -9.17 -29.76 -30.72
CA ALA A 16 -10.18 -29.44 -29.72
C ALA A 16 -11.15 -30.61 -29.47
N VAL A 17 -11.32 -30.99 -28.20
CA VAL A 17 -12.31 -31.96 -27.75
C VAL A 17 -13.65 -31.24 -27.61
N SER A 18 -14.62 -31.58 -28.47
CA SER A 18 -16.01 -31.13 -28.34
C SER A 18 -16.67 -31.83 -27.16
N SER A 19 -17.10 -31.05 -26.16
CA SER A 19 -17.89 -31.53 -25.02
C SER A 19 -19.33 -31.82 -25.45
N ALA A 20 -19.74 -33.08 -25.43
CA ALA A 20 -21.15 -33.47 -25.41
C ALA A 20 -21.49 -33.90 -23.97
N THR A 21 -22.30 -33.10 -23.27
CA THR A 21 -22.90 -33.51 -22.00
C THR A 21 -24.40 -33.55 -22.18
N SER A 22 -24.93 -34.76 -22.30
CA SER A 22 -26.36 -35.05 -22.26
C SER A 22 -26.87 -34.88 -20.83
N VAL A 23 -27.86 -34.01 -20.63
CA VAL A 23 -28.57 -33.87 -19.36
C VAL A 23 -29.80 -34.79 -19.39
N GLN A 24 -29.85 -35.76 -18.47
CA GLN A 24 -31.04 -36.55 -18.17
C GLN A 24 -32.04 -35.70 -17.36
N SER A 25 -33.28 -35.64 -17.81
CA SER A 25 -34.40 -35.03 -17.08
C SER A 25 -34.85 -35.93 -15.92
N ALA A 26 -34.78 -35.41 -14.70
CA ALA A 26 -35.55 -35.92 -13.57
C ALA A 26 -36.87 -35.15 -13.50
N ALA A 27 -37.97 -35.84 -13.77
CA ALA A 27 -39.31 -35.35 -13.49
C ALA A 27 -39.61 -35.53 -12.00
N LEU A 28 -40.07 -34.49 -11.32
CA LEU A 28 -41.02 -34.59 -10.19
C LEU A 28 -41.75 -33.25 -10.00
N SER A 29 -43.05 -33.40 -9.79
CA SER A 29 -44.13 -32.43 -9.78
C SER A 29 -44.13 -31.46 -8.59
N SER A 30 -44.51 -30.20 -8.81
CA SER A 30 -45.73 -29.62 -8.18
C SER A 30 -46.04 -28.23 -8.74
N GLN A 31 -47.33 -27.98 -8.87
CA GLN A 31 -47.99 -26.84 -9.50
C GLN A 31 -47.76 -25.52 -8.74
N MET A 32 -47.52 -24.42 -9.44
CA MET A 32 -48.16 -23.12 -9.17
C MET A 32 -48.10 -22.18 -10.39
N THR A 33 -49.29 -21.96 -10.96
CA THR A 33 -49.88 -20.70 -11.45
C THR A 33 -49.17 -19.84 -12.52
N ARG A 34 -49.85 -19.75 -13.67
CA ARG A 34 -49.67 -18.87 -14.83
C ARG A 34 -49.53 -17.36 -14.50
N ALA A 35 -48.66 -16.67 -15.23
CA ALA A 35 -48.97 -15.37 -15.84
C ALA A 35 -48.15 -15.18 -17.13
N ALA A 36 -48.84 -14.77 -18.20
CA ALA A 36 -48.38 -14.62 -19.58
C ALA A 36 -47.55 -13.35 -19.80
N VAL A 37 -46.65 -13.31 -20.80
CA VAL A 37 -46.57 -12.30 -21.89
C VAL A 37 -45.77 -12.88 -23.08
N ASN A 38 -46.24 -12.56 -24.29
CA ASN A 38 -45.90 -13.09 -25.62
C ASN A 38 -44.51 -12.77 -26.20
N ASN A 39 -44.10 -13.67 -27.11
CA ASN A 39 -43.22 -13.53 -28.27
C ASN A 39 -43.20 -12.14 -28.95
N GLN A 40 -42.02 -11.65 -29.35
CA GLN A 40 -41.74 -11.18 -30.71
C GLN A 40 -40.26 -11.40 -31.08
N VAL A 41 -40.07 -12.10 -32.20
CA VAL A 41 -38.81 -12.33 -32.93
C VAL A 41 -38.76 -11.31 -34.06
N PHE A 42 -37.61 -10.67 -34.31
CA PHE A 42 -37.33 -9.97 -35.56
C PHE A 42 -35.99 -10.43 -36.15
N MET A 43 -36.05 -10.80 -37.43
CA MET A 43 -34.96 -11.29 -38.27
C MET A 43 -34.21 -10.13 -38.96
N GLU A 44 -32.91 -10.33 -39.20
CA GLU A 44 -32.08 -9.61 -40.18
C GLU A 44 -32.50 -9.88 -41.63
N PRO A 45 -32.32 -8.91 -42.55
CA PRO A 45 -31.30 -9.05 -43.64
C PRO A 45 -30.71 -7.67 -44.08
N ALA A 46 -29.68 -7.47 -44.93
CA ALA A 46 -28.65 -8.23 -45.64
C ALA A 46 -27.57 -7.21 -46.12
N ALA A 47 -26.40 -7.69 -46.55
CA ALA A 47 -25.22 -6.92 -46.96
C ALA A 47 -25.34 -6.19 -48.32
N MET A 48 -24.61 -5.08 -48.48
CA MET A 48 -24.27 -4.48 -49.79
C MET A 48 -22.85 -3.90 -49.84
N ASP A 49 -22.33 -3.88 -51.06
CA ASP A 49 -20.93 -4.01 -51.51
C ASP A 49 -20.11 -2.71 -51.54
N MET A 50 -18.77 -2.86 -51.56
CA MET A 50 -17.77 -1.78 -51.52
C MET A 50 -17.38 -1.29 -52.94
N ALA A 51 -17.25 0.03 -53.13
CA ALA A 51 -16.56 0.62 -54.28
C ALA A 51 -15.62 1.74 -53.84
N GLY A 52 -14.35 1.64 -54.26
CA GLY A 52 -13.28 2.59 -53.96
C GLY A 52 -13.39 3.88 -54.77
N TYR A 53 -12.74 4.95 -54.27
CA TYR A 53 -12.59 6.22 -54.97
C TYR A 53 -11.13 6.66 -55.00
N GLU A 54 -10.63 6.86 -56.21
CA GLU A 54 -9.33 7.44 -56.55
C GLU A 54 -9.32 8.97 -56.36
N VAL A 55 -8.11 9.50 -56.14
CA VAL A 55 -7.80 10.92 -55.96
C VAL A 55 -7.73 11.64 -57.31
N GLN A 56 -8.46 12.75 -57.45
CA GLN A 56 -8.22 13.75 -58.50
C GLN A 56 -8.17 15.17 -57.90
N THR A 57 -7.07 15.87 -58.12
CA THR A 57 -6.95 17.33 -57.92
C THR A 57 -7.40 18.08 -59.17
N PRO A 58 -8.10 19.22 -59.01
CA PRO A 58 -7.74 20.37 -59.86
C PRO A 58 -7.80 21.75 -59.17
N VAL A 59 -6.73 22.53 -59.44
CA VAL A 59 -6.66 23.93 -59.89
C VAL A 59 -7.45 25.04 -59.16
N GLN A 60 -6.68 26.06 -58.75
CA GLN A 60 -7.09 27.36 -58.19
C GLN A 60 -7.86 28.25 -59.20
N THR A 61 -8.92 28.92 -58.74
CA THR A 61 -9.40 30.21 -59.30
C THR A 61 -10.00 31.11 -58.21
N GLN A 62 -9.86 32.42 -58.45
CA GLN A 62 -9.89 33.59 -57.56
C GLN A 62 -11.16 33.81 -56.69
N VAL A 63 -10.94 34.30 -55.47
CA VAL A 63 -11.99 34.82 -54.56
C VAL A 63 -11.97 36.36 -54.54
N ASN A 64 -13.14 36.94 -54.76
CA ASN A 64 -13.41 38.38 -54.79
C ASN A 64 -13.54 38.97 -53.37
N SER A 65 -13.10 40.22 -53.20
CA SER A 65 -12.94 40.94 -51.95
C SER A 65 -14.28 41.44 -51.34
N GLY A 66 -14.92 40.62 -50.49
CA GLY A 66 -16.13 41.04 -49.77
C GLY A 66 -16.41 40.34 -48.43
N VAL A 67 -15.70 39.25 -48.10
CA VAL A 67 -16.02 38.41 -46.91
C VAL A 67 -15.09 38.69 -45.72
N ALA A 68 -14.01 39.45 -45.89
CA ALA A 68 -13.05 39.74 -44.82
C ALA A 68 -13.58 40.72 -43.74
N ALA A 69 -14.60 41.53 -44.04
CA ALA A 69 -15.10 42.54 -43.09
C ALA A 69 -16.07 41.97 -42.04
N MET A 70 -16.70 40.81 -42.27
CA MET A 70 -17.66 40.21 -41.32
C MET A 70 -17.02 39.26 -40.30
N LEU A 71 -15.75 38.88 -40.47
CA LEU A 71 -15.04 37.98 -39.56
C LEU A 71 -14.09 38.71 -38.58
N LEU A 72 -13.87 40.02 -38.75
CA LEU A 72 -12.96 40.79 -37.89
C LEU A 72 -13.67 41.56 -36.76
N ALA A 73 -14.98 41.79 -36.86
CA ALA A 73 -15.76 42.47 -35.82
C ALA A 73 -15.79 41.72 -34.47
N PRO A 74 -15.91 40.37 -34.42
CA PRO A 74 -15.91 39.63 -33.14
C PRO A 74 -14.53 39.61 -32.46
N VAL A 75 -13.46 39.62 -33.26
CA VAL A 75 -12.07 39.56 -32.77
C VAL A 75 -11.62 40.91 -32.21
N ALA A 76 -11.99 42.01 -32.87
CA ALA A 76 -11.73 43.36 -32.38
C ALA A 76 -12.53 43.67 -31.11
N ALA A 77 -13.79 43.23 -31.01
CA ALA A 77 -14.61 43.38 -29.81
C ALA A 77 -14.07 42.56 -28.62
N ALA A 78 -13.60 41.33 -28.88
CA ALA A 78 -12.94 40.51 -27.86
C ALA A 78 -11.62 41.15 -27.39
N ALA A 79 -10.78 41.63 -28.31
CA ALA A 79 -9.53 42.30 -27.97
C ALA A 79 -9.76 43.60 -27.17
N ALA A 80 -10.78 44.39 -27.53
CA ALA A 80 -11.17 45.58 -26.78
C ALA A 80 -11.73 45.25 -25.38
N PHE A 81 -12.50 44.16 -25.24
CA PHE A 81 -13.00 43.68 -23.95
C PHE A 81 -11.87 43.17 -23.04
N PHE A 82 -10.88 42.46 -23.59
CA PHE A 82 -9.71 42.01 -22.85
C PHE A 82 -8.78 43.18 -22.47
N ALA A 83 -8.60 44.17 -23.35
CA ALA A 83 -7.84 45.37 -23.05
C ALA A 83 -8.53 46.24 -21.98
N TYR A 84 -9.86 46.33 -22.00
CA TYR A 84 -10.66 47.02 -20.99
C TYR A 84 -10.61 46.31 -19.63
N LYS A 85 -10.76 44.98 -19.61
CA LYS A 85 -10.60 44.17 -18.38
C LYS A 85 -9.18 44.25 -17.82
N LYS A 86 -8.16 44.29 -18.67
CA LYS A 86 -6.77 44.48 -18.27
C LYS A 86 -6.54 45.88 -17.70
N GLY A 87 -7.07 46.92 -18.33
CA GLY A 87 -7.01 48.29 -17.82
C GLY A 87 -7.74 48.47 -16.47
N GLN A 88 -8.86 47.77 -16.26
CA GLN A 88 -9.53 47.74 -14.95
C GLN A 88 -8.73 46.95 -13.90
N ALA A 89 -8.13 45.81 -14.27
CA ALA A 89 -7.28 45.03 -13.39
C ALA A 89 -6.00 45.80 -12.98
N ASP A 90 -5.40 46.54 -13.91
CA ASP A 90 -4.19 47.33 -13.69
C ASP A 90 -4.49 48.56 -12.80
N GLN A 91 -5.66 49.20 -12.94
CA GLN A 91 -6.11 50.27 -12.03
C GLN A 91 -6.49 49.74 -10.63
N GLN A 92 -6.99 48.50 -10.54
CA GLN A 92 -7.33 47.85 -9.27
C GLN A 92 -6.09 47.32 -8.54
N ALA A 93 -5.04 46.92 -9.28
CA ALA A 93 -3.73 46.53 -8.75
C ALA A 93 -2.91 47.73 -8.23
N ALA A 94 -3.08 48.93 -8.79
CA ALA A 94 -2.40 50.14 -8.31
C ALA A 94 -2.96 50.67 -6.97
N ALA A 95 -4.15 50.21 -6.56
CA ALA A 95 -4.82 50.68 -5.33
C ALA A 95 -4.73 49.70 -4.14
N TYR A 96 -4.15 48.51 -4.33
CA TYR A 96 -4.01 47.50 -3.28
C TYR A 96 -2.61 46.88 -3.28
N ASN A 97 -1.77 47.32 -2.36
CA ASN A 97 -0.58 46.56 -1.93
C ASN A 97 -1.05 45.31 -1.18
N VAL A 98 -1.44 44.26 -1.90
CA VAL A 98 -1.56 42.90 -1.38
C VAL A 98 -1.13 41.96 -2.51
N ALA A 99 -0.08 41.17 -2.26
CA ALA A 99 0.39 40.16 -3.18
C ALA A 99 -0.71 39.12 -3.45
N ALA A 100 -1.20 39.06 -4.68
CA ALA A 100 -2.12 38.04 -5.16
C ALA A 100 -1.36 37.05 -6.03
N ASP A 101 -1.28 35.79 -5.58
CA ASP A 101 -0.77 34.65 -6.34
C ASP A 101 -1.90 34.13 -7.28
N PRO A 102 -1.70 34.01 -8.61
CA PRO A 102 -2.79 33.70 -9.55
C PRO A 102 -3.10 32.21 -9.72
N VAL A 103 -2.73 31.37 -8.76
CA VAL A 103 -3.29 30.01 -8.61
C VAL A 103 -3.50 29.83 -7.11
N GLY A 104 -4.66 29.34 -6.66
CA GLY A 104 -5.05 29.25 -5.25
C GLY A 104 -4.23 28.27 -4.39
N VAL A 105 -2.91 28.32 -4.49
CA VAL A 105 -1.96 27.69 -3.59
C VAL A 105 -1.83 28.63 -2.40
N GLN A 106 -2.52 28.29 -1.30
CA GLN A 106 -2.11 28.82 -0.01
C GLN A 106 -0.70 28.32 0.26
N THR A 107 0.29 29.20 0.14
CA THR A 107 1.65 28.94 0.60
C THR A 107 1.63 28.91 2.13
N TYR A 108 1.48 27.72 2.70
CA TYR A 108 1.75 27.50 4.11
C TYR A 108 3.29 27.53 4.28
N GLY A 109 3.80 28.67 4.74
CA GLY A 109 5.22 28.85 5.04
C GLY A 109 6.10 29.13 3.81
N THR A 110 7.16 29.91 4.02
CA THR A 110 8.23 30.15 3.04
C THR A 110 9.31 29.06 3.07
N GLU A 111 9.13 28.02 3.88
CA GLU A 111 10.07 26.92 4.05
C GLU A 111 9.48 25.61 3.51
N LEU A 112 10.23 24.94 2.63
CA LEU A 112 9.95 23.55 2.28
C LEU A 112 10.23 22.68 3.51
N ILE A 113 9.19 22.30 4.26
CA ILE A 113 9.33 21.43 5.43
C ILE A 113 9.52 19.98 4.96
N PHE A 114 10.76 19.51 4.93
CA PHE A 114 11.10 18.10 4.80
C PHE A 114 11.20 17.48 6.21
N ALA A 115 10.12 16.87 6.69
CA ALA A 115 10.17 15.97 7.83
C ALA A 115 9.89 14.52 7.38
N MET A 116 10.61 14.07 6.33
CA MET A 116 10.59 12.68 5.85
C MET A 116 11.79 11.87 6.33
N ASP A 117 12.79 12.53 6.92
CA ASP A 117 13.98 11.90 7.49
C ASP A 117 13.64 11.22 8.82
N ALA A 118 12.98 10.06 8.75
CA ALA A 118 13.16 9.07 9.77
C ALA A 118 14.56 8.48 9.58
N THR A 119 15.42 8.75 10.56
CA THR A 119 16.75 8.18 10.66
C THR A 119 16.67 6.67 10.46
N THR A 120 17.58 6.13 9.64
CA THR A 120 18.11 4.76 9.73
C THR A 120 18.59 4.38 11.14
N GLY A 121 18.57 5.32 12.09
CA GLY A 121 18.86 5.18 13.51
C GLY A 121 17.95 4.22 14.26
N ASN A 122 18.55 3.49 15.19
CA ASN A 122 17.87 2.54 16.06
C ASN A 122 17.14 3.28 17.19
N LYS A 123 15.90 3.75 16.96
CA LYS A 123 15.02 4.19 18.05
C LYS A 123 14.90 3.09 19.12
N TYR A 124 14.91 1.83 18.67
CA TYR A 124 14.92 0.64 19.50
C TYR A 124 16.27 -0.07 19.34
N PRO A 125 17.16 -0.03 20.35
CA PRO A 125 18.54 -0.51 20.21
C PRO A 125 18.65 -2.03 20.06
N GLY A 126 17.67 -2.78 20.57
CA GLY A 126 17.65 -4.24 20.54
C GLY A 126 18.83 -4.90 21.26
N LYS A 127 19.19 -6.09 20.80
CA LYS A 127 20.31 -6.90 21.29
C LYS A 127 21.00 -7.55 20.09
N SER A 128 22.11 -6.98 19.63
CA SER A 128 22.80 -7.41 18.40
C SER A 128 23.21 -8.89 18.40
N SER A 129 23.40 -9.51 19.57
CA SER A 129 23.74 -10.94 19.69
C SER A 129 22.53 -11.88 19.59
N ALA A 130 21.30 -11.35 19.66
CA ALA A 130 20.09 -12.16 19.58
C ALA A 130 19.90 -12.64 18.14
N LYS A 131 19.87 -13.96 17.94
CA LYS A 131 19.75 -14.53 16.60
C LYS A 131 18.29 -14.58 16.16
N ALA A 132 18.01 -14.06 14.98
CA ALA A 132 16.70 -14.05 14.37
C ALA A 132 16.67 -14.80 13.03
N ALA A 133 15.49 -15.27 12.65
CA ALA A 133 15.22 -15.80 11.32
C ALA A 133 13.93 -15.22 10.73
N ILE A 134 13.89 -15.12 9.40
CA ILE A 134 12.68 -14.72 8.66
C ILE A 134 11.98 -15.99 8.16
N SER A 135 10.72 -16.18 8.51
CA SER A 135 9.88 -17.24 7.96
C SER A 135 8.92 -16.66 6.92
N GLY A 136 9.13 -16.99 5.64
CA GLY A 136 8.38 -16.41 4.52
C GLY A 136 9.11 -15.26 3.84
N PHE A 137 9.76 -15.56 2.70
CA PHE A 137 10.60 -14.61 1.97
C PHE A 137 9.85 -13.87 0.83
N GLY A 138 8.61 -13.46 1.13
CA GLY A 138 7.75 -12.66 0.24
C GLY A 138 8.10 -11.17 0.23
N ARG A 139 7.14 -10.30 -0.14
CA ARG A 139 7.32 -8.83 -0.15
C ARG A 139 7.87 -8.31 1.19
N ILE A 140 7.18 -8.63 2.29
CA ILE A 140 7.57 -8.16 3.64
C ILE A 140 8.88 -8.80 4.09
N GLY A 141 9.06 -10.12 3.95
CA GLY A 141 10.29 -10.80 4.37
C GLY A 141 11.55 -10.22 3.69
N ARG A 142 11.50 -9.93 2.38
CA ARG A 142 12.62 -9.31 1.67
C ARG A 142 12.86 -7.86 2.11
N ASN A 143 11.79 -7.09 2.32
CA ASN A 143 11.92 -5.71 2.79
C ASN A 143 12.44 -5.65 4.23
N VAL A 144 12.03 -6.55 5.12
CA VAL A 144 12.60 -6.66 6.47
C VAL A 144 14.10 -6.91 6.43
N LEU A 145 14.58 -7.76 5.52
CA LEU A 145 16.02 -7.98 5.34
C LEU A 145 16.73 -6.71 4.83
N ARG A 146 16.16 -6.00 3.86
CA ARG A 146 16.70 -4.72 3.36
C ARG A 146 16.75 -3.65 4.46
N CYS A 147 15.66 -3.49 5.20
CA CYS A 147 15.56 -2.56 6.33
C CYS A 147 16.59 -2.88 7.42
N TRP A 148 16.71 -4.16 7.80
CA TRP A 148 17.72 -4.63 8.76
C TRP A 148 19.15 -4.40 8.25
N HIS A 149 19.40 -4.62 6.96
CA HIS A 149 20.68 -4.36 6.31
C HIS A 149 21.05 -2.86 6.34
N GLY A 150 20.08 -1.95 6.26
CA GLY A 150 20.31 -0.52 6.42
C GLY A 150 20.63 -0.04 7.85
N ARG A 151 20.46 -0.87 8.89
CA ARG A 151 20.70 -0.47 10.29
C ARG A 151 22.19 -0.55 10.68
N SER A 152 22.67 0.44 11.43
CA SER A 152 23.99 0.42 12.07
C SER A 152 23.93 1.11 13.44
N PRO A 153 24.27 0.43 14.56
CA PRO A 153 24.57 -1.01 14.66
C PRO A 153 23.36 -1.89 14.32
N LYS A 154 23.54 -3.21 14.17
CA LYS A 154 22.41 -4.14 13.96
C LYS A 154 21.61 -4.33 15.26
N PRO A 155 20.27 -4.21 15.25
CA PRO A 155 19.47 -4.37 16.47
C PRO A 155 19.31 -5.84 16.92
N PHE A 156 19.60 -6.80 16.04
CA PHE A 156 19.63 -8.25 16.25
C PHE A 156 20.39 -8.88 15.07
N ASP A 157 20.69 -10.17 15.11
CA ASP A 157 21.44 -10.85 14.04
C ASP A 157 20.54 -11.78 13.22
N ILE A 158 20.23 -11.43 11.97
CA ILE A 158 19.52 -12.35 11.06
C ILE A 158 20.51 -13.42 10.59
N VAL A 159 20.25 -14.68 10.91
CA VAL A 159 21.14 -15.81 10.60
C VAL A 159 20.53 -16.80 9.60
N ALA A 160 19.20 -16.83 9.47
CA ALA A 160 18.51 -17.78 8.63
C ALA A 160 17.22 -17.22 8.00
N ILE A 161 16.81 -17.82 6.89
CA ILE A 161 15.58 -17.48 6.17
C ILE A 161 14.88 -18.78 5.75
N ASN A 162 13.65 -19.01 6.19
CA ASN A 162 12.79 -20.01 5.57
C ASN A 162 12.15 -19.45 4.30
N VAL A 163 12.64 -19.92 3.15
CA VAL A 163 12.23 -19.46 1.81
C VAL A 163 11.09 -20.32 1.22
N GLY A 164 10.57 -21.26 2.00
CA GLY A 164 9.50 -22.16 1.58
C GLY A 164 9.95 -23.04 0.43
N SER A 165 9.44 -22.80 -0.77
CA SER A 165 9.75 -23.58 -1.98
C SER A 165 10.70 -22.89 -2.96
N MET A 166 11.25 -21.72 -2.63
CA MET A 166 12.23 -21.06 -3.50
C MET A 166 13.59 -21.75 -3.44
N SER A 167 14.28 -21.82 -4.58
CA SER A 167 15.71 -22.15 -4.63
C SER A 167 16.56 -20.99 -4.10
N PRO A 168 17.84 -21.24 -3.72
CA PRO A 168 18.75 -20.17 -3.35
C PRO A 168 18.91 -19.08 -4.42
N GLU A 169 18.99 -19.49 -5.69
CA GLU A 169 19.05 -18.59 -6.84
C GLU A 169 17.79 -17.70 -6.92
N GLN A 170 16.60 -18.29 -6.80
CA GLN A 170 15.34 -17.54 -6.83
C GLN A 170 15.26 -16.53 -5.67
N ALA A 171 15.66 -16.94 -4.46
CA ALA A 171 15.67 -16.08 -3.30
C ALA A 171 16.65 -14.90 -3.47
N ALA A 172 17.87 -15.16 -3.93
CA ALA A 172 18.86 -14.12 -4.21
C ALA A 172 18.40 -13.16 -5.32
N HIS A 173 17.86 -13.69 -6.43
CA HIS A 173 17.37 -12.89 -7.55
C HIS A 173 16.24 -11.94 -7.12
N LEU A 174 15.24 -12.46 -6.39
CA LEU A 174 14.10 -11.66 -5.91
C LEU A 174 14.48 -10.66 -4.81
N LEU A 175 15.58 -10.90 -4.09
CA LEU A 175 16.16 -9.93 -3.16
C LEU A 175 16.91 -8.82 -3.91
N LYS A 176 17.70 -9.17 -4.94
CA LYS A 176 18.51 -8.23 -5.71
C LYS A 176 17.66 -7.31 -6.57
N TYR A 177 16.61 -7.82 -7.22
CA TYR A 177 15.79 -7.05 -8.16
C TYR A 177 14.35 -6.89 -7.66
N ASP A 178 13.89 -5.65 -7.53
CA ASP A 178 12.54 -5.32 -7.08
C ASP A 178 11.86 -4.32 -8.04
N SER A 179 10.66 -4.63 -8.52
CA SER A 179 9.94 -3.72 -9.42
C SER A 179 9.46 -2.43 -8.75
N VAL A 180 9.31 -2.41 -7.42
CA VAL A 180 8.88 -1.22 -6.67
C VAL A 180 10.09 -0.42 -6.21
N LEU A 181 11.04 -1.10 -5.55
CA LEU A 181 12.18 -0.45 -4.89
C LEU A 181 13.42 -0.34 -5.78
N GLY A 182 13.45 -0.99 -6.95
CA GLY A 182 14.60 -1.03 -7.83
C GLY A 182 15.60 -2.13 -7.47
N THR A 183 16.84 -1.98 -7.94
CA THR A 183 17.92 -2.92 -7.63
C THR A 183 18.45 -2.65 -6.24
N PHE A 184 18.57 -3.68 -5.40
CA PHE A 184 19.12 -3.56 -4.06
C PHE A 184 20.63 -3.29 -4.13
N ASP A 185 21.08 -2.19 -3.52
CA ASP A 185 22.47 -1.75 -3.49
C ASP A 185 23.28 -2.51 -2.41
N ALA A 186 23.43 -3.81 -2.64
CA ALA A 186 24.28 -4.72 -1.87
C ALA A 186 24.81 -5.82 -2.79
N ASP A 187 25.94 -6.42 -2.46
CA ASP A 187 26.43 -7.63 -3.13
C ASP A 187 25.61 -8.83 -2.67
N VAL A 188 24.76 -9.35 -3.57
CA VAL A 188 23.88 -10.48 -3.28
C VAL A 188 24.35 -11.68 -4.08
N GLN A 189 24.75 -12.74 -3.37
CA GLN A 189 25.18 -14.01 -3.96
C GLN A 189 24.37 -15.17 -3.37
N PHE A 190 24.48 -16.35 -3.97
CA PHE A 190 23.88 -17.58 -3.46
C PHE A 190 24.86 -18.75 -3.55
N GLY A 191 24.69 -19.72 -2.67
CA GLY A 191 25.38 -21.00 -2.72
C GLY A 191 24.40 -22.17 -2.70
N ALA A 192 24.83 -23.32 -2.17
CA ALA A 192 24.01 -24.53 -2.14
C ALA A 192 22.77 -24.40 -1.25
N ASP A 193 22.91 -23.76 -0.08
CA ASP A 193 21.89 -23.68 0.96
C ASP A 193 21.91 -22.34 1.71
N TYR A 194 22.43 -21.29 1.07
CA TYR A 194 22.52 -19.95 1.63
C TYR A 194 22.33 -18.88 0.54
N ILE A 195 21.95 -17.69 0.97
CA ILE A 195 22.24 -16.43 0.25
C ILE A 195 23.22 -15.61 1.07
N SER A 196 23.99 -14.73 0.43
CA SER A 196 24.81 -13.75 1.13
C SER A 196 24.47 -12.33 0.72
N VAL A 197 24.60 -11.40 1.67
CA VAL A 197 24.43 -9.95 1.46
C VAL A 197 25.68 -9.28 2.02
N ASP A 198 26.47 -8.62 1.18
CA ASP A 198 27.77 -8.00 1.51
C ASP A 198 28.69 -8.96 2.31
N GLY A 199 28.81 -10.20 1.81
CA GLY A 199 29.62 -11.25 2.42
C GLY A 199 29.01 -11.93 3.65
N LYS A 200 27.94 -11.40 4.27
CA LYS A 200 27.23 -12.10 5.36
C LYS A 200 26.37 -13.22 4.79
N GLN A 201 26.69 -14.47 5.13
CA GLN A 201 25.89 -15.63 4.78
C GLN A 201 24.65 -15.79 5.67
N LEU A 202 23.53 -16.11 5.04
CA LEU A 202 22.22 -16.36 5.65
C LEU A 202 21.76 -17.76 5.24
N LYS A 203 21.63 -18.66 6.21
CA LYS A 203 21.21 -20.05 5.96
C LYS A 203 19.80 -20.07 5.40
N LEU A 204 19.58 -20.80 4.32
CA LEU A 204 18.25 -21.06 3.81
C LEU A 204 17.67 -22.33 4.43
N VAL A 205 16.39 -22.24 4.78
CA VAL A 205 15.56 -23.34 5.23
C VAL A 205 14.38 -23.46 4.26
N ASN A 206 13.97 -24.69 3.98
CA ASN A 206 12.91 -25.00 3.03
C ASN A 206 11.88 -25.92 3.71
N THR A 207 11.10 -25.37 4.64
CA THR A 207 10.01 -26.12 5.30
C THR A 207 8.68 -25.40 5.15
N ARG A 208 7.63 -26.19 4.93
CA ARG A 208 6.23 -25.73 4.97
C ARG A 208 5.59 -25.89 6.36
N ASP A 209 6.21 -26.70 7.23
CA ASP A 209 5.77 -26.86 8.62
C ASP A 209 6.74 -26.13 9.57
N PRO A 210 6.30 -25.02 10.19
CA PRO A 210 7.04 -24.30 11.22
C PRO A 210 7.67 -25.16 12.32
N ALA A 211 7.02 -26.28 12.68
CA ALA A 211 7.48 -27.17 13.76
C ALA A 211 8.69 -28.03 13.36
N GLN A 212 8.94 -28.20 12.05
CA GLN A 212 10.06 -28.98 11.52
C GLN A 212 11.28 -28.12 11.17
N ALA A 213 11.21 -26.82 11.43
CA ALA A 213 12.34 -25.94 11.15
C ALA A 213 13.49 -26.17 12.15
N PRO A 214 14.76 -26.14 11.73
CA PRO A 214 15.90 -26.44 12.61
C PRO A 214 16.31 -25.24 13.49
N TRP A 215 15.36 -24.52 14.08
CA TRP A 215 15.63 -23.29 14.83
C TRP A 215 16.55 -23.51 16.03
N LYS A 216 16.32 -24.60 16.78
CA LYS A 216 17.18 -25.00 17.89
C LYS A 216 18.64 -25.21 17.46
N GLU A 217 18.83 -25.92 16.35
CA GLU A 217 20.16 -26.27 15.82
C GLU A 217 20.91 -25.02 15.32
N LEU A 218 20.18 -24.09 14.70
CA LEU A 218 20.73 -22.82 14.22
C LEU A 218 20.90 -21.77 15.36
N GLY A 219 20.43 -22.08 16.56
CA GLY A 219 20.43 -21.17 17.71
C GLY A 219 19.56 -19.94 17.51
N VAL A 220 18.50 -20.04 16.69
CA VAL A 220 17.58 -18.94 16.42
C VAL A 220 16.67 -18.72 17.62
N GLU A 221 16.63 -17.49 18.12
CA GLU A 221 15.84 -17.09 19.28
C GLU A 221 14.54 -16.39 18.88
N ILE A 222 14.53 -15.65 17.77
CA ILE A 222 13.37 -14.87 17.34
C ILE A 222 12.99 -15.25 15.91
N ILE A 223 11.70 -15.50 15.68
CA ILE A 223 11.15 -15.66 14.32
C ILE A 223 10.37 -14.43 13.92
N ILE A 224 10.67 -13.89 12.75
CA ILE A 224 9.82 -12.93 12.03
C ILE A 224 8.93 -13.76 11.10
N GLU A 225 7.66 -13.95 11.48
CA GLU A 225 6.69 -14.79 10.78
C GLU A 225 5.93 -13.96 9.75
N GLY A 226 6.38 -14.04 8.49
CA GLY A 226 5.90 -13.29 7.34
C GLY A 226 5.33 -14.14 6.20
N THR A 227 4.94 -15.40 6.47
CA THR A 227 4.24 -16.24 5.48
C THR A 227 2.77 -15.82 5.30
N GLY A 228 2.16 -15.24 6.33
CA GLY A 228 0.72 -14.97 6.40
C GLY A 228 -0.16 -16.19 6.70
N ALA A 229 0.38 -17.41 6.64
CA ALA A 229 -0.35 -18.64 6.89
C ALA A 229 -0.48 -18.96 8.40
N PHE A 230 0.49 -18.51 9.21
CA PHE A 230 0.58 -18.84 10.65
C PHE A 230 0.30 -17.63 11.55
N ASN A 231 -0.72 -16.85 11.23
CA ASN A 231 -1.06 -15.59 11.91
C ASN A 231 -1.86 -15.74 13.21
N SER A 232 -1.75 -16.86 13.92
CA SER A 232 -2.38 -17.08 15.23
C SER A 232 -1.35 -17.46 16.28
N LEU A 233 -1.68 -17.28 17.56
CA LEU A 233 -0.89 -17.80 18.68
C LEU A 233 -0.51 -19.27 18.45
N ASP A 234 -1.51 -20.13 18.21
CA ASP A 234 -1.30 -21.57 18.01
C ASP A 234 -0.44 -21.87 16.76
N GLY A 235 -0.70 -21.18 15.65
CA GLY A 235 0.02 -21.38 14.40
C GLY A 235 1.48 -21.00 14.50
N SER A 236 1.77 -19.83 15.08
CA SER A 236 3.12 -19.32 15.29
C SER A 236 3.86 -20.04 16.42
N SER A 237 3.16 -20.56 17.45
CA SER A 237 3.79 -21.30 18.55
C SER A 237 4.51 -22.57 18.08
N LYS A 238 4.21 -23.08 16.89
CA LYS A 238 4.98 -24.17 16.27
C LYS A 238 6.46 -23.84 16.10
N HIS A 239 6.81 -22.57 15.87
CA HIS A 239 8.21 -22.15 15.84
C HIS A 239 8.89 -22.22 17.21
N ILE A 240 8.12 -22.02 18.29
CA ILE A 240 8.61 -22.20 19.66
C ILE A 240 8.88 -23.68 19.92
N THR A 241 7.98 -24.57 19.47
CA THR A 241 8.21 -26.03 19.50
C THR A 241 9.49 -26.42 18.76
N ALA A 242 9.80 -25.76 17.63
CA ALA A 242 11.03 -25.94 16.86
C ALA A 242 12.30 -25.36 17.53
N GLY A 243 12.17 -24.64 18.65
CA GLY A 243 13.27 -24.17 19.50
C GLY A 243 13.50 -22.66 19.52
N ALA A 244 12.71 -21.86 18.79
CA ALA A 244 12.74 -20.41 18.96
C ALA A 244 12.17 -20.00 20.32
N LYS A 245 12.56 -18.83 20.83
CA LYS A 245 12.05 -18.27 22.10
C LYS A 245 10.86 -17.34 21.89
N LYS A 246 10.86 -16.59 20.79
CA LYS A 246 9.89 -15.54 20.47
C LYS A 246 9.48 -15.55 19.00
N VAL A 247 8.27 -15.06 18.71
CA VAL A 247 7.76 -14.89 17.35
C VAL A 247 7.10 -13.52 17.20
N VAL A 248 7.44 -12.81 16.12
CA VAL A 248 6.84 -11.54 15.70
C VAL A 248 6.09 -11.78 14.39
N ILE A 249 4.76 -11.74 14.43
CA ILE A 249 3.88 -11.93 13.27
C ILE A 249 3.80 -10.62 12.47
N THR A 250 4.03 -10.68 11.16
CA THR A 250 3.96 -9.51 10.25
C THR A 250 2.57 -9.33 9.61
N ALA A 251 1.52 -9.58 10.38
CA ALA A 251 0.12 -9.44 10.02
C ALA A 251 -0.74 -9.33 11.29
N PRO A 252 -2.02 -8.91 11.20
CA PRO A 252 -2.94 -9.00 12.33
C PRO A 252 -2.99 -10.41 12.91
N GLY A 253 -2.58 -10.52 14.17
CA GLY A 253 -2.52 -11.78 14.89
C GLY A 253 -3.88 -12.17 15.48
N LYS A 254 -4.12 -13.48 15.58
CA LYS A 254 -5.28 -14.06 16.26
C LYS A 254 -4.87 -14.63 17.61
N ASN A 255 -5.59 -14.26 18.66
CA ASN A 255 -5.37 -14.74 20.03
C ASN A 255 -3.97 -14.43 20.59
N CYS A 256 -3.31 -13.39 20.10
CA CYS A 256 -2.02 -12.93 20.60
C CYS A 256 -2.04 -11.39 20.78
N PRO A 257 -1.20 -10.83 21.67
CA PRO A 257 -1.09 -9.39 21.84
C PRO A 257 -0.59 -8.72 20.56
N THR A 258 -1.03 -7.47 20.37
CA THR A 258 -0.72 -6.65 19.20
C THR A 258 0.00 -5.39 19.65
N TYR A 259 1.10 -5.07 18.96
CA TYR A 259 1.92 -3.90 19.25
C TYR A 259 2.10 -3.04 18.00
N VAL A 260 2.12 -1.73 18.21
CA VAL A 260 2.53 -0.73 17.23
C VAL A 260 3.58 0.15 17.90
N CYS A 261 4.76 0.22 17.30
CA CYS A 261 5.86 1.03 17.80
C CYS A 261 5.51 2.53 17.76
N GLY A 262 5.83 3.26 18.82
CA GLY A 262 5.41 4.64 19.09
C GLY A 262 4.06 4.75 19.78
N VAL A 263 3.37 3.64 20.09
CA VAL A 263 1.99 3.66 20.60
C VAL A 263 1.82 2.85 21.87
N ASN A 264 2.22 1.58 21.87
CA ASN A 264 2.02 0.69 23.02
C ASN A 264 3.12 -0.36 23.21
N GLU A 265 4.22 -0.30 22.46
CA GLU A 265 5.32 -1.27 22.52
C GLU A 265 5.98 -1.35 23.91
N GLU A 266 5.90 -0.28 24.70
CA GLU A 266 6.39 -0.23 26.07
C GLU A 266 5.64 -1.19 27.02
N LYS A 267 4.44 -1.63 26.61
CA LYS A 267 3.59 -2.57 27.35
C LYS A 267 3.88 -4.03 27.00
N TYR A 268 4.90 -4.31 26.18
CA TYR A 268 5.30 -5.67 25.87
C TYR A 268 5.75 -6.42 27.14
N ASP A 269 5.13 -7.57 27.41
CA ASP A 269 5.46 -8.44 28.54
C ASP A 269 6.30 -9.65 28.07
N PRO A 270 7.64 -9.57 28.16
CA PRO A 270 8.51 -10.65 27.70
C PRO A 270 8.40 -11.93 28.53
N ALA A 271 7.80 -11.91 29.73
CA ALA A 271 7.67 -13.11 30.55
C ALA A 271 6.55 -14.02 30.05
N ASN A 272 5.43 -13.43 29.60
CA ASN A 272 4.22 -14.17 29.24
C ASN A 272 3.93 -14.17 27.73
N GLU A 273 4.45 -13.19 26.99
CA GLU A 273 4.09 -12.99 25.59
C GLU A 273 5.22 -13.47 24.68
N HIS A 274 5.09 -14.72 24.24
CA HIS A 274 6.07 -15.36 23.35
C HIS A 274 5.76 -15.19 21.87
N VAL A 275 4.50 -14.95 21.52
CA VAL A 275 4.04 -14.67 20.16
C VAL A 275 3.34 -13.33 20.20
N VAL A 276 3.80 -12.39 19.39
CA VAL A 276 3.22 -11.04 19.28
C VAL A 276 2.94 -10.69 17.83
N SER A 277 2.02 -9.76 17.59
CA SER A 277 1.69 -9.25 16.26
C SER A 277 2.13 -7.81 16.09
N ASN A 278 2.75 -7.49 14.96
CA ASN A 278 3.03 -6.11 14.53
C ASN A 278 1.82 -5.44 13.86
N ALA A 279 0.60 -5.93 14.12
CA ALA A 279 -0.65 -5.46 13.49
C ALA A 279 -0.60 -5.50 11.94
N SER A 280 -1.36 -4.63 11.28
CA SER A 280 -1.31 -4.40 9.83
C SER A 280 -0.56 -3.11 9.48
N CYS A 281 -0.17 -2.96 8.22
CA CYS A 281 0.35 -1.70 7.67
C CYS A 281 -0.63 -0.53 7.89
N THR A 282 -1.92 -0.70 7.63
CA THR A 282 -2.93 0.35 7.87
C THR A 282 -3.05 0.69 9.35
N THR A 283 -3.02 -0.29 10.26
CA THR A 283 -3.04 -0.02 11.72
C THR A 283 -1.81 0.77 12.16
N ASN A 284 -0.61 0.40 11.70
CA ASN A 284 0.62 1.15 11.95
C ASN A 284 0.52 2.58 11.38
N GLY A 285 -0.02 2.72 10.17
CA GLY A 285 -0.17 4.01 9.50
C GLY A 285 -1.20 4.94 10.14
N MET A 286 -2.07 4.46 11.03
CA MET A 286 -3.09 5.30 11.67
C MET A 286 -3.02 5.40 13.19
N ALA A 287 -2.45 4.42 13.89
CA ALA A 287 -2.49 4.40 15.35
C ALA A 287 -1.78 5.62 15.99
N GLY A 288 -0.65 6.06 15.42
CA GLY A 288 0.05 7.27 15.90
C GLY A 288 -0.80 8.53 15.77
N VAL A 289 -1.48 8.71 14.64
CA VAL A 289 -2.41 9.84 14.42
C VAL A 289 -3.60 9.76 15.38
N CYS A 290 -4.22 8.59 15.51
CA CYS A 290 -5.33 8.37 16.44
C CYS A 290 -4.93 8.68 17.89
N LYS A 291 -3.72 8.29 18.31
CA LYS A 291 -3.19 8.59 19.64
C LYS A 291 -3.11 10.10 19.87
N VAL A 292 -2.54 10.85 18.92
CA VAL A 292 -2.41 12.31 19.02
C VAL A 292 -3.77 12.98 19.07
N LEU A 293 -4.72 12.56 18.22
CA LEU A 293 -6.06 13.15 18.20
C LEU A 293 -6.83 12.86 19.50
N ASP A 294 -6.76 11.64 20.02
CA ASP A 294 -7.44 11.26 21.26
C ASP A 294 -6.87 11.98 22.48
N GLU A 295 -5.55 12.08 22.60
CA GLU A 295 -4.90 12.74 23.75
C GLU A 295 -5.12 14.25 23.77
N ASN A 296 -5.13 14.91 22.60
CA ASN A 296 -5.27 16.36 22.53
C ASN A 296 -6.75 16.79 22.52
N PHE A 297 -7.58 16.11 21.73
CA PHE A 297 -8.95 16.57 21.43
C PHE A 297 -10.05 15.63 21.95
N GLY A 298 -9.71 14.39 22.33
CA GLY A 298 -10.67 13.35 22.72
C GLY A 298 -11.45 12.85 21.51
N VAL A 299 -11.32 11.57 21.13
CA VAL A 299 -12.09 11.02 20.01
C VAL A 299 -13.39 10.42 20.53
N ALA A 300 -14.54 10.92 20.06
CA ALA A 300 -15.86 10.40 20.40
C ALA A 300 -16.18 9.14 19.57
N TYR A 301 -16.13 9.27 18.25
CA TYR A 301 -16.28 8.19 17.28
C TYR A 301 -15.79 8.65 15.90
N GLY A 302 -15.57 7.74 14.97
CA GLY A 302 -15.16 8.08 13.62
C GLY A 302 -15.16 6.91 12.66
N THR A 303 -14.88 7.24 11.41
CA THR A 303 -14.74 6.27 10.32
C THR A 303 -13.46 6.52 9.55
N MET A 304 -12.93 5.49 8.92
CA MET A 304 -11.81 5.63 8.01
C MET A 304 -12.03 4.88 6.70
N THR A 305 -11.47 5.42 5.63
CA THR A 305 -11.28 4.71 4.38
C THR A 305 -9.80 4.66 4.09
N THR A 306 -9.27 3.47 3.80
CA THR A 306 -7.93 3.39 3.19
C THR A 306 -8.03 3.13 1.70
N THR A 307 -7.51 4.06 0.91
CA THR A 307 -7.23 3.82 -0.50
C THR A 307 -5.87 3.15 -0.56
N HIS A 308 -5.88 1.85 -0.79
CA HIS A 308 -4.74 1.00 -0.56
C HIS A 308 -4.25 0.40 -1.88
N SER A 309 -2.94 0.41 -2.09
CA SER A 309 -2.32 -0.33 -3.19
C SER A 309 -2.74 -1.81 -3.19
N TYR A 310 -2.72 -2.44 -4.36
CA TYR A 310 -2.94 -3.88 -4.42
C TYR A 310 -1.78 -4.63 -3.74
N THR A 311 -2.00 -5.89 -3.41
CA THR A 311 -1.07 -6.78 -2.72
C THR A 311 -1.06 -8.14 -3.41
N GLY A 312 -0.24 -9.09 -2.94
CA GLY A 312 -0.22 -10.45 -3.48
C GLY A 312 -1.53 -11.25 -3.30
N ASP A 313 -2.48 -10.74 -2.51
CA ASP A 313 -3.82 -11.33 -2.33
C ASP A 313 -4.76 -11.01 -3.51
N GLN A 314 -4.49 -9.94 -4.26
CA GLN A 314 -5.31 -9.57 -5.42
C GLN A 314 -4.96 -10.41 -6.65
N MET A 315 -5.97 -10.68 -7.46
CA MET A 315 -5.78 -11.38 -8.73
C MET A 315 -5.30 -10.43 -9.82
N ILE A 316 -4.32 -10.84 -10.64
CA ILE A 316 -3.90 -10.07 -11.82
C ILE A 316 -5.01 -10.05 -12.88
N LEU A 317 -5.64 -11.22 -13.10
CA LEU A 317 -6.81 -11.41 -13.97
C LEU A 317 -7.97 -11.95 -13.15
N ASP A 318 -9.20 -11.81 -13.63
CA ASP A 318 -10.38 -12.36 -12.93
C ASP A 318 -10.18 -13.85 -12.60
N GLY A 319 -10.37 -14.24 -11.33
CA GLY A 319 -10.01 -15.56 -10.85
C GLY A 319 -10.66 -15.98 -9.53
N ARG A 320 -10.22 -17.11 -8.96
CA ARG A 320 -10.83 -17.67 -7.75
C ARG A 320 -10.35 -16.93 -6.50
N HIS A 321 -11.30 -16.33 -5.78
CA HIS A 321 -11.04 -15.70 -4.48
C HIS A 321 -12.30 -15.78 -3.61
N SER A 322 -12.15 -15.85 -2.28
CA SER A 322 -13.27 -15.96 -1.33
C SER A 322 -14.10 -14.68 -1.22
N ASP A 323 -13.44 -13.52 -1.27
CA ASP A 323 -14.06 -12.21 -1.53
C ASP A 323 -14.24 -12.01 -3.05
N LEU A 324 -15.49 -12.06 -3.52
CA LEU A 324 -15.84 -11.91 -4.94
C LEU A 324 -15.45 -10.56 -5.55
N ARG A 325 -15.24 -9.52 -4.75
CA ARG A 325 -14.73 -8.25 -5.26
C ARG A 325 -13.24 -8.36 -5.55
N ARG A 326 -12.47 -9.02 -4.68
CA ARG A 326 -11.03 -9.29 -4.87
C ARG A 326 -10.73 -10.37 -5.90
N ALA A 327 -11.75 -11.12 -6.33
CA ALA A 327 -11.68 -12.02 -7.47
C ALA A 327 -11.46 -11.29 -8.81
N ARG A 328 -11.68 -9.97 -8.87
CA ARG A 328 -11.54 -9.16 -10.10
C ARG A 328 -10.10 -8.69 -10.30
N ALA A 329 -9.71 -8.48 -11.55
CA ALA A 329 -8.39 -7.99 -11.96
C ALA A 329 -7.98 -6.70 -11.23
N GLY A 330 -6.96 -6.79 -10.36
CA GLY A 330 -6.59 -5.72 -9.42
C GLY A 330 -5.94 -4.49 -10.08
N ALA A 331 -5.24 -4.67 -11.20
CA ALA A 331 -4.53 -3.59 -11.88
C ALA A 331 -5.41 -2.69 -12.76
N VAL A 332 -6.73 -2.93 -12.80
CA VAL A 332 -7.68 -2.16 -13.62
C VAL A 332 -8.96 -1.77 -12.88
N ASN A 333 -9.04 -2.06 -11.56
CA ASN A 333 -10.25 -1.82 -10.77
C ASN A 333 -9.94 -1.06 -9.47
N ILE A 334 -10.93 -0.28 -9.02
CA ILE A 334 -11.06 0.12 -7.62
C ILE A 334 -11.91 -0.95 -6.93
N VAL A 335 -11.34 -1.70 -5.98
CA VAL A 335 -11.99 -2.86 -5.36
C VAL A 335 -12.33 -2.56 -3.90
N PRO A 336 -13.62 -2.34 -3.55
CA PRO A 336 -14.02 -2.11 -2.17
C PRO A 336 -13.97 -3.41 -1.36
N THR A 337 -13.46 -3.36 -0.14
CA THR A 337 -13.38 -4.52 0.76
C THR A 337 -13.44 -4.08 2.22
N SER A 338 -13.77 -5.01 3.11
CA SER A 338 -13.73 -4.73 4.55
C SER A 338 -12.28 -4.66 5.04
N THR A 339 -12.05 -3.88 6.09
CA THR A 339 -10.76 -3.83 6.78
C THR A 339 -10.97 -3.95 8.29
N GLY A 340 -10.11 -4.74 8.94
CA GLY A 340 -10.05 -4.83 10.39
C GLY A 340 -9.21 -3.72 11.03
N ALA A 341 -8.52 -2.89 10.24
CA ALA A 341 -7.50 -1.97 10.75
C ALA A 341 -8.04 -0.94 11.75
N ALA A 342 -9.22 -0.37 11.47
CA ALA A 342 -9.88 0.57 12.37
C ALA A 342 -10.24 -0.06 13.73
N LYS A 343 -10.74 -1.31 13.70
CA LYS A 343 -11.03 -2.08 14.90
C LYS A 343 -9.74 -2.49 15.63
N ALA A 344 -8.68 -2.79 14.89
CA ALA A 344 -7.39 -3.18 15.44
C ALA A 344 -6.67 -2.03 16.16
N VAL A 345 -6.98 -0.76 15.85
CA VAL A 345 -6.49 0.38 16.65
C VAL A 345 -6.92 0.28 18.10
N ALA A 346 -8.11 -0.26 18.39
CA ALA A 346 -8.55 -0.47 19.77
C ALA A 346 -7.70 -1.49 20.55
N LEU A 347 -6.95 -2.36 19.88
CA LEU A 347 -6.04 -3.31 20.52
C LEU A 347 -4.79 -2.62 21.08
N VAL A 348 -4.39 -1.49 20.47
CA VAL A 348 -3.21 -0.72 20.87
C VAL A 348 -3.57 0.58 21.61
N LEU A 349 -4.78 1.11 21.37
CA LEU A 349 -5.38 2.26 22.04
C LEU A 349 -6.75 1.88 22.60
N PRO A 350 -6.82 1.27 23.80
CA PRO A 350 -8.07 0.79 24.38
C PRO A 350 -9.15 1.86 24.57
N SER A 351 -8.78 3.13 24.73
CA SER A 351 -9.71 4.27 24.80
C SER A 351 -10.57 4.43 23.54
N LEU A 352 -10.14 3.85 22.41
CA LEU A 352 -10.82 3.88 21.11
C LEU A 352 -11.66 2.63 20.82
N LYS A 353 -11.82 1.73 21.80
CA LYS A 353 -12.64 0.52 21.64
C LYS A 353 -14.08 0.87 21.31
N GLY A 354 -14.54 0.36 20.16
CA GLY A 354 -15.90 0.59 19.65
C GLY A 354 -16.12 1.96 19.00
N LYS A 355 -15.09 2.83 18.96
CA LYS A 355 -15.22 4.19 18.44
C LYS A 355 -14.88 4.33 16.96
N LEU A 356 -14.07 3.42 16.40
CA LEU A 356 -13.60 3.48 15.02
C LEU A 356 -14.05 2.27 14.20
N ASN A 357 -14.47 2.54 12.97
CA ASN A 357 -14.74 1.52 11.94
C ASN A 357 -14.27 2.02 10.57
N GLY A 358 -14.30 1.19 9.53
CA GLY A 358 -13.87 1.63 8.22
C GLY A 358 -13.92 0.59 7.12
N ILE A 359 -13.57 1.04 5.91
CA ILE A 359 -13.46 0.20 4.72
C ILE A 359 -12.11 0.42 4.03
N ALA A 360 -11.80 -0.44 3.07
CA ALA A 360 -10.66 -0.26 2.18
C ALA A 360 -11.12 -0.24 0.72
N LEU A 361 -10.45 0.57 -0.09
CA LEU A 361 -10.56 0.59 -1.55
C LEU A 361 -9.21 0.18 -2.11
N ARG A 362 -9.10 -1.01 -2.71
CA ARG A 362 -7.87 -1.41 -3.39
C ARG A 362 -7.79 -0.71 -4.73
N VAL A 363 -6.65 -0.11 -5.07
CA VAL A 363 -6.48 0.64 -6.32
C VAL A 363 -5.29 0.15 -7.14
N PRO A 364 -5.23 0.46 -8.45
CA PRO A 364 -4.17 0.03 -9.37
C PRO A 364 -2.77 0.64 -9.16
N THR A 365 -2.35 0.85 -7.92
CA THR A 365 -0.99 1.25 -7.56
C THR A 365 -0.26 0.08 -6.92
N PRO A 366 1.03 -0.16 -7.26
CA PRO A 366 1.79 -1.32 -6.78
C PRO A 366 2.25 -1.17 -5.32
N ASN A 367 2.40 0.06 -4.85
CA ASN A 367 2.82 0.35 -3.48
C ASN A 367 2.41 1.79 -3.09
N VAL A 368 2.53 2.07 -1.79
CA VAL A 368 2.04 3.25 -1.09
C VAL A 368 0.53 3.30 -1.04
N SER A 369 0.02 3.65 0.13
CA SER A 369 -1.40 3.71 0.44
C SER A 369 -1.69 4.97 1.23
N ILE A 370 -2.96 5.31 1.35
CA ILE A 370 -3.40 6.51 2.06
C ILE A 370 -4.59 6.15 2.96
N VAL A 371 -4.64 6.77 4.13
CA VAL A 371 -5.78 6.73 5.05
C VAL A 371 -6.45 8.10 5.04
N ASP A 372 -7.76 8.06 4.90
CA ASP A 372 -8.68 9.16 5.15
C ASP A 372 -9.42 8.85 6.47
N LEU A 373 -9.09 9.58 7.53
CA LEU A 373 -9.67 9.42 8.86
C LEU A 373 -10.57 10.60 9.17
N VAL A 374 -11.85 10.33 9.45
CA VAL A 374 -12.83 11.34 9.87
C VAL A 374 -13.32 10.98 11.28
N VAL A 375 -13.11 11.87 12.24
CA VAL A 375 -13.48 11.67 13.64
C VAL A 375 -14.28 12.85 14.16
N LYS A 376 -15.24 12.56 15.03
CA LYS A 376 -15.82 13.55 15.92
C LYS A 376 -14.94 13.67 17.16
N THR A 377 -14.58 14.89 17.54
CA THR A 377 -13.82 15.19 18.76
C THR A 377 -14.71 15.72 19.87
N ASP A 378 -14.33 15.47 21.13
CA ASP A 378 -15.05 15.98 22.30
C ASP A 378 -14.72 17.46 22.55
N LYS A 379 -13.46 17.85 22.31
CA LYS A 379 -13.03 19.25 22.35
C LYS A 379 -13.18 19.88 20.97
N LYS A 380 -13.75 21.08 20.95
CA LYS A 380 -13.72 21.95 19.77
C LYS A 380 -12.28 22.30 19.40
N THR A 381 -12.02 22.37 18.11
CA THR A 381 -10.68 22.59 17.55
C THR A 381 -10.77 23.28 16.19
N THR A 382 -9.61 23.64 15.66
CA THR A 382 -9.40 24.24 14.34
C THR A 382 -8.39 23.42 13.53
N LYS A 383 -8.32 23.66 12.21
CA LYS A 383 -7.33 23.01 11.34
C LYS A 383 -5.91 23.24 11.86
N ASP A 384 -5.59 24.46 12.25
CA ASP A 384 -4.25 24.85 12.67
C ASP A 384 -3.85 24.17 13.99
N GLU A 385 -4.78 24.03 14.94
CA GLU A 385 -4.54 23.31 16.19
C GLU A 385 -4.30 21.81 15.96
N VAL A 386 -5.09 21.18 15.09
CA VAL A 386 -4.92 19.77 14.71
C VAL A 386 -3.57 19.55 14.05
N ASN A 387 -3.23 20.38 13.05
CA ASN A 387 -1.96 20.31 12.34
C ASN A 387 -0.77 20.55 13.28
N ALA A 388 -0.85 21.56 14.16
CA ALA A 388 0.20 21.84 15.14
C ALA A 388 0.42 20.68 16.12
N ALA A 389 -0.65 20.02 16.58
CA ALA A 389 -0.55 18.86 17.46
C ALA A 389 0.12 17.66 16.75
N LEU A 390 -0.26 17.39 15.50
CA LEU A 390 0.33 16.30 14.70
C LEU A 390 1.79 16.58 14.35
N LYS A 391 2.12 17.81 13.93
CA LYS A 391 3.50 18.23 13.67
C LYS A 391 4.35 18.14 14.93
N LYS A 392 3.87 18.63 16.07
CA LYS A 392 4.58 18.53 17.36
C LYS A 392 4.83 17.07 17.75
N ALA A 393 3.88 16.17 17.50
CA ALA A 393 4.06 14.75 17.78
C ALA A 393 5.12 14.12 16.86
N ALA A 394 5.07 14.43 15.56
CA ALA A 394 6.05 13.98 14.57
C ALA A 394 7.47 14.49 14.88
N ASP A 395 7.63 15.74 15.31
CA ASP A 395 8.93 16.33 15.67
C ASP A 395 9.42 15.91 17.07
N GLY A 396 8.55 15.30 17.89
CA GLY A 396 8.82 14.93 19.27
C GLY A 396 8.66 13.42 19.54
N PRO A 397 7.67 12.99 20.33
CA PRO A 397 7.56 11.61 20.82
C PRO A 397 7.44 10.55 19.70
N LEU A 398 6.81 10.93 18.58
CA LEU A 398 6.64 10.05 17.42
C LEU A 398 7.70 10.27 16.33
N LYS A 399 8.79 11.00 16.62
CA LYS A 399 9.91 11.12 15.69
C LYS A 399 10.43 9.75 15.28
N GLY A 400 10.64 9.58 13.96
CA GLY A 400 10.99 8.31 13.33
C GLY A 400 9.83 7.35 13.08
N ILE A 401 8.63 7.65 13.58
CA ILE A 401 7.42 6.83 13.45
C ILE A 401 6.33 7.58 12.67
N LEU A 402 6.14 8.87 12.93
CA LEU A 402 5.18 9.73 12.25
C LEU A 402 5.94 10.86 11.54
N GLY A 403 5.64 11.06 10.26
CA GLY A 403 6.06 12.22 9.48
C GLY A 403 4.92 13.24 9.35
N TYR A 404 5.26 14.46 8.96
CA TYR A 404 4.32 15.53 8.65
C TYR A 404 4.81 16.32 7.45
N THR A 405 3.93 16.64 6.51
CA THR A 405 4.27 17.46 5.33
C THR A 405 3.14 18.42 4.99
N GLU A 406 3.50 19.56 4.43
CA GLU A 406 2.59 20.52 3.80
C GLU A 406 2.94 20.71 2.32
N LEU A 407 3.74 19.80 1.75
CA LEU A 407 4.01 19.77 0.32
C LEU A 407 2.90 19.04 -0.43
N PRO A 408 2.51 19.50 -1.64
CA PRO A 408 1.47 18.86 -2.43
C PRO A 408 1.99 17.60 -3.14
N LEU A 409 2.30 16.55 -2.36
CA LEU A 409 2.90 15.29 -2.82
C LEU A 409 1.84 14.25 -3.21
N VAL A 410 2.27 13.22 -3.94
CA VAL A 410 1.44 12.09 -4.37
C VAL A 410 2.03 10.75 -3.94
N SER A 411 1.33 9.64 -4.20
CA SER A 411 1.69 8.32 -3.68
C SER A 411 3.15 7.91 -3.96
N SER A 412 3.67 8.16 -5.16
CA SER A 412 5.04 7.79 -5.52
C SER A 412 6.11 8.42 -4.64
N ASP A 413 5.83 9.60 -4.07
CA ASP A 413 6.80 10.39 -3.31
C ASP A 413 7.01 9.83 -1.90
N PHE A 414 6.08 8.99 -1.41
CA PHE A 414 6.20 8.31 -0.11
C PHE A 414 6.82 6.92 -0.22
N LYS A 415 7.20 6.48 -1.42
CA LYS A 415 7.83 5.19 -1.63
C LYS A 415 9.19 5.14 -0.93
N GLY A 416 9.39 4.13 -0.09
CA GLY A 416 10.63 3.98 0.68
C GLY A 416 10.73 4.91 1.89
N THR A 417 9.63 5.52 2.33
CA THR A 417 9.62 6.33 3.56
C THR A 417 9.73 5.45 4.81
N ASP A 418 10.62 5.82 5.72
CA ASP A 418 10.96 5.02 6.91
C ASP A 418 9.94 5.14 8.07
N VAL A 419 9.06 6.14 8.00
CA VAL A 419 7.97 6.36 8.96
C VAL A 419 6.79 5.40 8.72
N SER A 420 5.97 5.18 9.75
CA SER A 420 4.73 4.39 9.62
C SER A 420 3.67 5.12 8.81
N ALA A 421 3.63 6.44 8.90
CA ALA A 421 2.80 7.31 8.08
C ALA A 421 3.35 8.74 8.05
N THR A 422 2.97 9.48 7.02
CA THR A 422 3.19 10.93 6.90
C THR A 422 1.84 11.63 6.79
N VAL A 423 1.53 12.52 7.74
CA VAL A 423 0.33 13.36 7.70
C VAL A 423 0.46 14.39 6.59
N ASP A 424 -0.58 14.54 5.79
CA ASP A 424 -0.73 15.60 4.81
C ASP A 424 -1.52 16.77 5.42
N GLY A 425 -0.79 17.78 5.88
CA GLY A 425 -1.34 18.94 6.56
C GLY A 425 -2.21 19.84 5.67
N GLN A 426 -2.03 19.78 4.34
CA GLN A 426 -2.87 20.54 3.41
C GLN A 426 -4.29 19.98 3.36
N LEU A 427 -4.42 18.66 3.50
CA LEU A 427 -5.69 17.92 3.39
C LEU A 427 -6.46 17.79 4.72
N SER A 428 -5.90 18.27 5.84
CA SER A 428 -6.63 18.36 7.11
C SER A 428 -7.83 19.31 6.99
N MET A 429 -8.98 18.89 7.51
CA MET A 429 -10.21 19.70 7.53
C MET A 429 -10.85 19.65 8.91
N VAL A 430 -11.46 20.77 9.31
CA VAL A 430 -12.34 20.82 10.49
C VAL A 430 -13.67 21.43 10.08
N MET A 431 -14.76 20.71 10.34
CA MET A 431 -16.13 21.12 10.05
C MET A 431 -16.93 21.15 11.35
N GLY A 432 -17.69 22.24 11.58
CA GLY A 432 -18.49 22.40 12.79
C GLY A 432 -17.67 22.45 14.08
N GLU A 433 -16.37 22.77 13.99
CA GLU A 433 -15.38 22.83 15.10
C GLU A 433 -15.09 21.48 15.78
N ASP A 434 -15.82 20.41 15.46
CA ASP A 434 -15.71 19.12 16.15
C ASP A 434 -15.69 17.90 15.21
N MET A 435 -15.81 18.09 13.90
CA MET A 435 -15.61 17.03 12.91
C MET A 435 -14.26 17.24 12.23
N VAL A 436 -13.28 16.43 12.59
CA VAL A 436 -11.91 16.51 12.10
C VAL A 436 -11.66 15.44 11.05
N LYS A 437 -11.13 15.84 9.90
CA LYS A 437 -10.59 14.96 8.87
C LYS A 437 -9.07 15.10 8.84
N VAL A 438 -8.36 13.99 8.91
CA VAL A 438 -6.90 13.91 8.72
C VAL A 438 -6.61 12.89 7.64
N VAL A 439 -5.70 13.24 6.74
CA VAL A 439 -5.21 12.37 5.68
C VAL A 439 -3.76 12.03 5.95
N MET A 440 -3.39 10.76 5.80
CA MET A 440 -2.00 10.33 5.93
C MET A 440 -1.60 9.24 4.96
N TRP A 441 -0.42 9.41 4.38
CA TRP A 441 0.22 8.47 3.46
C TRP A 441 1.07 7.47 4.22
N TYR A 442 1.19 6.26 3.69
CA TYR A 442 2.08 5.25 4.23
C TYR A 442 2.58 4.31 3.13
N ASP A 443 3.89 4.05 3.12
CA ASP A 443 4.42 2.92 2.36
C ASP A 443 4.02 1.62 3.08
N ASN A 444 2.99 0.97 2.54
CA ASN A 444 2.41 -0.23 3.15
C ASN A 444 3.37 -1.43 3.15
N GLU A 445 4.49 -1.36 2.46
CA GLU A 445 5.53 -2.39 2.48
C GLU A 445 6.76 -1.95 3.26
N TRP A 446 7.35 -0.79 2.93
CA TRP A 446 8.62 -0.34 3.49
C TRP A 446 8.49 0.19 4.92
N GLY A 447 7.63 1.20 5.14
CA GLY A 447 7.38 1.74 6.48
C GLY A 447 6.89 0.66 7.46
N TYR A 448 6.05 -0.27 6.98
CA TYR A 448 5.64 -1.44 7.76
C TYR A 448 6.80 -2.38 8.08
N SER A 449 7.69 -2.65 7.13
CA SER A 449 8.88 -3.49 7.35
C SER A 449 9.86 -2.87 8.33
N GLN A 450 10.00 -1.54 8.32
CA GLN A 450 10.75 -0.82 9.35
C GLN A 450 10.15 -1.04 10.74
N ARG A 451 8.81 -0.99 10.87
CA ARG A 451 8.13 -1.32 12.15
C ARG A 451 8.29 -2.78 12.57
N VAL A 452 8.39 -3.72 11.63
CA VAL A 452 8.71 -5.11 11.95
C VAL A 452 10.12 -5.23 12.53
N VAL A 453 11.11 -4.55 11.95
CA VAL A 453 12.48 -4.50 12.49
C VAL A 453 12.48 -3.85 13.88
N ASP A 454 11.77 -2.72 14.05
CA ASP A 454 11.66 -2.00 15.33
C ASP A 454 11.02 -2.88 16.43
N LEU A 455 9.89 -3.54 16.14
CA LEU A 455 9.25 -4.43 17.12
C LEU A 455 10.11 -5.66 17.43
N THR A 456 10.80 -6.20 16.43
CA THR A 456 11.76 -7.29 16.63
C THR A 456 12.91 -6.83 17.52
N ALA A 457 13.38 -5.59 17.37
CA ALA A 457 14.38 -5.00 18.25
C ALA A 457 13.86 -4.84 19.69
N VAL A 458 12.61 -4.40 19.88
CA VAL A 458 11.97 -4.36 21.21
C VAL A 458 11.97 -5.74 21.87
N VAL A 459 11.57 -6.78 21.12
CA VAL A 459 11.56 -8.16 21.60
C VAL A 459 12.99 -8.65 21.92
N ALA A 460 13.95 -8.41 21.01
CA ALA A 460 15.34 -8.81 21.18
C ALA A 460 16.00 -8.15 22.39
N GLY A 461 15.71 -6.87 22.65
CA GLY A 461 16.23 -6.13 23.80
C GLY A 461 15.73 -6.63 25.16
N LYS A 462 14.73 -7.53 25.17
CA LYS A 462 14.17 -8.16 26.38
C LYS A 462 14.55 -9.63 26.53
N LEU A 463 15.45 -10.16 25.68
CA LEU A 463 15.96 -11.53 25.72
C LEU A 463 17.25 -11.71 26.52
#